data_AF-A0A285CC54-F1
#
_entry.id   AF-A0A285CC54-F1
#
_cell.length_a   1.000
_cell.length_b   1.000
_cell.length_c   1.000
_cell.angle_alpha   90.00
_cell.angle_beta   90.00
_cell.angle_gamma   90.00
#
_symmetry.space_group_name_H-M   'P 1'
#
loop_
_entity.id
_entity.type
_entity.pdbx_description
1 polymer ?
#
loop_
_entity_poly.entity_id
_entity_poly.type
_entity_poly.pdbx_seq_one_letter_code
_entity_poly.pdbx_strand_id
1 'polypeptide(L)'
;MRTSIATVSLSGSLTEKLTAASRAGFDGVEIFENDLLASPRTPEEIRARCADLGLRIDLYQPMRDMEAVPADVFASNLRRARHKFELMGRLGADTVLVCSSVHPLAVDDDALAAEQLRELAGLAHEFGIRVAYEALAWGRHVSTYEHAWNIVAAADHPALGTCLDSFHILSRGSDPKGIEDIPGEKIFFLQLADAPLLAMDVLQWSRHYRCFPGQGGFDVADLVRRVLHTGYDGPLSLEVFNDVYRQAEAGPTAVDAHRSLLLLQETVGVTTPPAPVVPTGVAFAELLTPDAEPVVTLLGALGFTRTARHRSKPVDLWQQGEARVLVNTGPAGRRDGTSLAAIGLESPDPARAALRAEALLAPVLPRRRAASDAPLDAVAAPDGTELFFCATDRAELPNWRADFEDVPHENGPGGVRGSSDGVRESSGGVRGIDHLALAQPWHQFDEAALFHRSVLGLHAQESVDVADPYGLMRSRAVTNADGSVRIALSVGAAPSDDTVHAQHIALSTHDVVTAARRFRDAGGRVLPIPANYYDDLAARFEFAEGELDTYRELGILYDRDAYGEFRHCYTRTVGRVFFELVQRDGGYRGYGAQNAPVRLAAQHTVTGG
;
A
#
# COMPACT_ATOMS: atom_id res chain seq x y z
N MET A 1 -13.39 -11.71 -14.69
CA MET A 1 -14.54 -10.88 -15.15
C MET A 1 -13.99 -9.65 -15.85
N ARG A 2 -14.84 -8.84 -16.50
CA ARG A 2 -14.39 -7.54 -17.01
C ARG A 2 -14.10 -6.58 -15.85
N THR A 3 -13.11 -5.72 -16.01
CA THR A 3 -12.71 -4.70 -15.03
C THR A 3 -12.95 -3.31 -15.60
N SER A 4 -13.41 -2.40 -14.75
CA SER A 4 -13.64 -1.01 -15.14
C SER A 4 -13.20 -0.06 -14.02
N ILE A 5 -13.01 1.22 -14.36
CA ILE A 5 -12.65 2.24 -13.39
C ILE A 5 -13.29 3.57 -13.77
N ALA A 6 -13.89 4.23 -12.79
CA ALA A 6 -14.38 5.59 -12.97
C ALA A 6 -13.21 6.56 -13.13
N THR A 7 -13.31 7.48 -14.10
CA THR A 7 -12.29 8.53 -14.28
C THR A 7 -12.17 9.44 -13.05
N VAL A 8 -13.20 9.45 -12.20
CA VAL A 8 -13.21 10.11 -10.89
C VAL A 8 -12.15 9.54 -9.93
N SER A 9 -11.72 8.30 -10.12
CA SER A 9 -10.73 7.59 -9.30
C SER A 9 -9.28 7.99 -9.60
N LEU A 10 -9.05 8.76 -10.66
CA LEU A 10 -7.72 9.16 -11.13
C LEU A 10 -7.60 10.69 -11.24
N SER A 11 -6.38 11.20 -11.08
CA SER A 11 -6.01 12.60 -11.31
C SER A 11 -5.71 12.90 -12.79
N GLY A 12 -5.45 14.17 -13.11
CA GLY A 12 -5.05 14.61 -14.46
C GLY A 12 -6.21 14.88 -15.41
N SER A 13 -5.89 15.15 -16.67
CA SER A 13 -6.87 15.35 -17.75
C SER A 13 -7.53 14.03 -18.15
N LEU A 14 -8.73 14.09 -18.74
CA LEU A 14 -9.45 12.90 -19.19
C LEU A 14 -8.59 11.99 -20.09
N THR A 15 -7.76 12.55 -20.98
CA THR A 15 -6.87 11.74 -21.84
C THR A 15 -5.75 11.04 -21.08
N GLU A 16 -5.18 11.67 -20.05
CA GLU A 16 -4.17 11.05 -19.18
C GLU A 16 -4.78 9.89 -18.39
N LYS A 17 -5.99 10.09 -17.83
CA LYS A 17 -6.75 9.06 -17.11
C LYS A 17 -7.05 7.84 -17.98
N LEU A 18 -7.57 8.06 -19.20
CA LEU A 18 -7.84 6.96 -20.15
C LEU A 18 -6.56 6.20 -20.51
N THR A 19 -5.45 6.92 -20.73
CA THR A 19 -4.17 6.29 -21.06
C THR A 19 -3.63 5.49 -19.87
N ALA A 20 -3.79 5.98 -18.64
CA ALA A 20 -3.40 5.27 -17.43
C ALA A 20 -4.23 3.99 -17.22
N ALA A 21 -5.56 4.08 -17.34
CA ALA A 21 -6.45 2.92 -17.22
C ALA A 21 -6.13 1.82 -18.25
N SER A 22 -5.93 2.20 -19.52
CA SER A 22 -5.54 1.26 -20.58
C SER A 22 -4.19 0.60 -20.32
N ARG A 23 -3.17 1.38 -19.91
CA ARG A 23 -1.83 0.84 -19.58
C ARG A 23 -1.83 -0.06 -18.37
N ALA A 24 -2.67 0.21 -17.38
CA ALA A 24 -2.84 -0.65 -16.22
C ALA A 24 -3.56 -1.96 -16.58
N GLY A 25 -4.29 -2.01 -17.70
CA GLY A 25 -4.95 -3.22 -18.20
C GLY A 25 -6.45 -3.31 -17.93
N PHE A 26 -7.12 -2.19 -17.63
CA PHE A 26 -8.59 -2.17 -17.51
C PHE A 26 -9.28 -2.44 -18.86
N ASP A 27 -10.45 -3.09 -18.84
CA ASP A 27 -11.26 -3.36 -20.03
C ASP A 27 -12.15 -2.17 -20.43
N GLY A 28 -12.49 -1.32 -19.45
CA GLY A 28 -13.35 -0.17 -19.68
C GLY A 28 -13.23 0.90 -18.61
N VAL A 29 -14.00 1.97 -18.81
CA VAL A 29 -14.04 3.13 -17.93
C VAL A 29 -15.46 3.63 -17.73
N GLU A 30 -15.67 4.26 -16.58
CA GLU A 30 -16.85 5.09 -16.32
C GLU A 30 -16.47 6.55 -16.55
N ILE A 31 -17.16 7.22 -17.48
CA ILE A 31 -16.90 8.62 -17.79
C ILE A 31 -17.63 9.49 -16.78
N PHE A 32 -16.86 10.11 -15.89
CA PHE A 32 -17.37 11.10 -14.96
C PHE A 32 -17.70 12.41 -15.69
N GLU A 33 -18.89 12.93 -15.50
CA GLU A 33 -19.43 14.10 -16.21
C GLU A 33 -18.48 15.30 -16.17
N ASN A 34 -17.92 15.61 -15.00
CA ASN A 34 -17.03 16.76 -14.85
C ASN A 34 -15.74 16.60 -15.67
N ASP A 35 -15.22 15.38 -15.84
CA ASP A 35 -14.02 15.16 -16.66
C ASP A 35 -14.32 15.37 -18.15
N LEU A 36 -15.53 15.02 -18.59
CA LEU A 36 -15.98 15.30 -19.96
C LEU A 36 -16.23 16.80 -20.17
N LEU A 37 -16.88 17.47 -19.22
CA LEU A 37 -17.13 18.91 -19.28
C LEU A 37 -15.84 19.75 -19.27
N ALA A 38 -14.82 19.31 -18.51
CA ALA A 38 -13.52 19.96 -18.45
C ALA A 38 -12.60 19.59 -19.63
N SER A 39 -12.98 18.61 -20.45
CA SER A 39 -12.19 18.17 -21.60
C SER A 39 -12.32 19.15 -22.76
N PRO A 40 -11.22 19.52 -23.45
CA PRO A 40 -11.30 20.26 -24.71
C PRO A 40 -11.79 19.40 -25.89
N ARG A 41 -11.93 18.08 -25.70
CA ARG A 41 -12.34 17.12 -26.74
C ARG A 41 -13.84 16.89 -26.75
N THR A 42 -14.38 16.67 -27.94
CA THR A 42 -15.78 16.30 -28.14
C THR A 42 -16.06 14.87 -27.66
N PRO A 43 -17.33 14.52 -27.35
CA PRO A 43 -17.72 13.14 -27.04
C PRO A 43 -17.26 12.12 -28.09
N GLU A 44 -17.29 12.46 -29.38
CA GLU A 44 -16.84 11.61 -30.48
C GLU A 44 -15.33 11.37 -30.44
N GLU A 45 -14.54 12.39 -30.13
CA GLU A 45 -13.09 12.26 -29.97
C GLU A 45 -12.73 11.43 -28.74
N ILE A 46 -13.49 11.55 -27.64
CA ILE A 46 -13.31 10.70 -26.46
C ILE A 46 -13.66 9.24 -26.78
N ARG A 47 -14.75 9.00 -27.51
CA ARG A 47 -15.12 7.67 -28.00
C ARG A 47 -14.01 7.05 -28.85
N ALA A 48 -13.49 7.80 -29.83
CA ALA A 48 -12.39 7.36 -30.68
C ALA A 48 -11.13 7.06 -29.86
N ARG A 49 -10.81 7.92 -28.88
CA ARG A 49 -9.67 7.70 -27.99
C ARG A 49 -9.81 6.45 -27.13
N CYS A 50 -11.01 6.15 -26.61
CA CYS A 50 -11.25 4.92 -25.87
C CYS A 50 -11.05 3.70 -26.78
N ALA A 51 -11.59 3.73 -28.00
CA ALA A 51 -11.40 2.67 -28.99
C ALA A 51 -9.92 2.43 -29.35
N ASP A 52 -9.15 3.50 -29.57
CA ASP A 52 -7.70 3.42 -29.84
C ASP A 52 -6.92 2.78 -28.68
N LEU A 53 -7.40 2.98 -27.45
CA LEU A 53 -6.81 2.45 -26.22
C LEU A 53 -7.36 1.07 -25.85
N GLY A 54 -8.30 0.51 -26.62
CA GLY A 54 -8.95 -0.76 -26.31
C GLY A 54 -9.94 -0.70 -25.14
N LEU A 55 -10.39 0.49 -24.74
CA LEU A 55 -11.29 0.70 -23.60
C LEU A 55 -12.74 0.79 -24.06
N ARG A 56 -13.63 0.10 -23.33
CA ARG A 56 -15.08 0.32 -23.39
C ARG A 56 -15.47 1.53 -22.54
N ILE A 57 -16.57 2.19 -22.92
CA ILE A 57 -17.22 3.19 -22.08
C ILE A 57 -18.41 2.48 -21.43
N ASP A 58 -18.18 1.98 -20.21
CA ASP A 58 -19.11 1.09 -19.52
C ASP A 58 -20.25 1.83 -18.83
N LEU A 59 -20.02 3.09 -18.44
CA LEU A 59 -20.98 3.91 -17.72
C LEU A 59 -20.74 5.40 -17.97
N TYR A 60 -21.81 6.19 -18.05
CA TYR A 60 -21.76 7.65 -17.93
C TYR A 60 -22.39 8.05 -16.60
N GLN A 61 -21.71 8.91 -15.83
CA GLN A 61 -22.16 9.22 -14.48
C GLN A 61 -21.66 10.58 -13.98
N PRO A 62 -22.31 11.19 -12.97
CA PRO A 62 -23.60 10.80 -12.38
C PRO A 62 -24.76 11.62 -12.97
N MET A 63 -25.98 11.06 -12.98
CA MET A 63 -27.21 11.82 -13.17
C MET A 63 -27.93 11.96 -11.82
N ARG A 64 -27.96 13.16 -11.27
CA ARG A 64 -28.49 13.42 -9.93
C ARG A 64 -29.94 13.90 -9.93
N ASP A 65 -30.62 13.70 -8.80
CA ASP A 65 -31.87 14.37 -8.41
C ASP A 65 -32.99 14.18 -9.44
N MET A 66 -33.33 12.93 -9.78
CA MET A 66 -34.29 12.61 -10.84
C MET A 66 -35.69 12.35 -10.32
N GLU A 67 -35.83 11.57 -9.25
CA GLU A 67 -37.06 10.95 -8.79
C GLU A 67 -37.67 11.58 -7.53
N ALA A 68 -38.93 11.24 -7.28
CA ALA A 68 -39.75 11.68 -6.15
C ALA A 68 -39.84 13.20 -5.99
N VAL A 69 -39.81 13.97 -7.08
CA VAL A 69 -39.86 15.44 -7.07
C VAL A 69 -41.19 15.97 -7.65
N PRO A 70 -41.56 17.25 -7.38
CA PRO A 70 -42.74 17.87 -7.97
C PRO A 70 -42.75 17.79 -9.51
N ALA A 71 -43.94 17.72 -10.10
CA ALA A 71 -44.11 17.45 -11.54
C ALA A 71 -43.41 18.47 -12.47
N ASP A 72 -43.35 19.75 -12.08
CA ASP A 72 -42.65 20.79 -12.82
C ASP A 72 -41.12 20.61 -12.79
N VAL A 73 -40.59 20.21 -11.64
CA VAL A 73 -39.17 19.83 -11.47
C VAL A 73 -38.87 18.58 -12.28
N PHE A 74 -39.73 17.55 -12.19
CA PHE A 74 -39.57 16.31 -12.93
C PHE A 74 -39.58 16.53 -14.45
N ALA A 75 -40.49 17.37 -14.96
CA ALA A 75 -40.50 17.75 -16.37
C ALA A 75 -39.19 18.43 -16.81
N SER A 76 -38.56 19.22 -15.93
CA SER A 76 -37.23 19.81 -16.18
C SER A 76 -36.13 18.75 -16.18
N ASN A 77 -36.20 17.80 -15.25
CA ASN A 77 -35.29 16.67 -15.16
C ASN A 77 -35.33 15.79 -16.40
N LEU A 78 -36.52 15.48 -16.94
CA LEU A 78 -36.65 14.72 -18.19
C LEU A 78 -36.06 15.45 -19.39
N ARG A 79 -36.22 16.78 -19.48
CA ARG A 79 -35.53 17.58 -20.52
C ARG A 79 -34.02 17.47 -20.39
N ARG A 80 -33.48 17.57 -19.17
CA ARG A 80 -32.04 17.38 -18.90
C ARG A 80 -31.59 15.97 -19.28
N ALA A 81 -32.34 14.94 -18.89
CA ALA A 81 -32.03 13.55 -19.21
C ALA A 81 -31.97 13.30 -20.72
N ARG A 82 -32.96 13.82 -21.50
CA ARG A 82 -32.95 13.73 -22.97
C ARG A 82 -31.64 14.25 -23.58
N HIS A 83 -31.16 15.42 -23.16
CA HIS A 83 -29.90 15.97 -23.66
C HIS A 83 -28.68 15.15 -23.23
N LYS A 84 -28.71 14.52 -22.05
CA LYS A 84 -27.67 13.59 -21.62
C LYS A 84 -27.68 12.32 -22.44
N PHE A 85 -28.85 11.79 -22.80
CA PHE A 85 -28.99 10.62 -23.66
C PHE A 85 -28.49 10.88 -25.09
N GLU A 86 -28.79 12.05 -25.66
CA GLU A 86 -28.22 12.49 -26.94
C GLU A 86 -26.68 12.56 -26.89
N LEU A 87 -26.14 13.12 -25.80
CA LEU A 87 -24.69 13.17 -25.57
C LEU A 87 -24.09 11.78 -25.42
N MET A 88 -24.74 10.88 -24.68
CA MET A 88 -24.27 9.50 -24.48
C MET A 88 -24.24 8.72 -25.79
N GLY A 89 -25.22 8.93 -26.69
CA GLY A 89 -25.19 8.33 -28.03
C GLY A 89 -23.96 8.74 -28.84
N ARG A 90 -23.53 10.01 -28.73
CA ARG A 90 -22.30 10.54 -29.34
C ARG A 90 -21.05 9.96 -28.70
N LEU A 91 -21.04 9.88 -27.36
CA LEU A 91 -19.97 9.29 -26.55
C LEU A 91 -19.85 7.77 -26.79
N GLY A 92 -20.94 7.09 -27.16
CA GLY A 92 -21.00 5.63 -27.28
C GLY A 92 -21.22 4.92 -25.93
N ALA A 93 -21.81 5.59 -24.94
CA ALA A 93 -22.20 5.00 -23.66
C ALA A 93 -23.67 4.55 -23.71
N ASP A 94 -23.97 3.33 -23.25
CA ASP A 94 -25.32 2.75 -23.25
C ASP A 94 -25.94 2.62 -21.86
N THR A 95 -25.22 3.03 -20.82
CA THR A 95 -25.66 2.90 -19.43
C THR A 95 -25.37 4.20 -18.68
N VAL A 96 -26.36 4.71 -17.94
CA VAL A 96 -26.21 5.89 -17.07
C VAL A 96 -26.44 5.51 -15.61
N LEU A 97 -25.63 6.06 -14.72
CA LEU A 97 -25.88 5.98 -13.29
C LEU A 97 -26.81 7.12 -12.87
N VAL A 98 -27.92 6.78 -12.21
CA VAL A 98 -28.82 7.73 -11.56
C VAL A 98 -28.72 7.52 -10.05
N CYS A 99 -28.14 8.49 -9.33
CA CYS A 99 -28.08 8.40 -7.87
C CYS A 99 -29.39 8.87 -7.26
N SER A 100 -29.80 8.23 -6.15
CA SER A 100 -30.94 8.62 -5.34
C SER A 100 -30.92 10.11 -4.99
N SER A 101 -32.07 10.75 -5.09
CA SER A 101 -32.25 12.19 -4.95
C SER A 101 -31.82 12.69 -3.56
N VAL A 102 -31.05 13.78 -3.56
CA VAL A 102 -30.75 14.60 -2.38
C VAL A 102 -31.48 15.95 -2.44
N HIS A 103 -32.32 16.14 -3.46
CA HIS A 103 -33.02 17.38 -3.74
C HIS A 103 -33.94 17.78 -2.57
N PRO A 104 -33.93 19.05 -2.12
CA PRO A 104 -34.77 19.49 -1.00
C PRO A 104 -36.28 19.30 -1.20
N LEU A 105 -36.73 19.36 -2.46
CA LEU A 105 -38.13 19.15 -2.83
C LEU A 105 -38.50 17.69 -3.03
N ALA A 106 -37.56 16.74 -2.93
CA ALA A 106 -37.93 15.33 -3.02
C ALA A 106 -38.79 14.94 -1.81
N VAL A 107 -39.86 14.17 -2.06
CA VAL A 107 -40.84 13.72 -1.08
C VAL A 107 -40.69 12.22 -0.81
N ASP A 108 -41.10 11.79 0.38
CA ASP A 108 -41.02 10.40 0.82
C ASP A 108 -42.23 9.62 0.24
N ASP A 109 -42.17 9.32 -1.06
CA ASP A 109 -43.23 8.62 -1.80
C ASP A 109 -42.62 7.64 -2.82
N ASP A 110 -42.53 6.36 -2.40
CA ASP A 110 -41.98 5.28 -3.22
C ASP A 110 -42.78 5.01 -4.51
N ALA A 111 -44.10 5.24 -4.48
CA ALA A 111 -44.94 5.04 -5.66
C ALA A 111 -44.63 6.11 -6.72
N LEU A 112 -44.49 7.36 -6.28
CA LEU A 112 -44.04 8.45 -7.14
C LEU A 112 -42.61 8.23 -7.64
N ALA A 113 -41.71 7.76 -6.80
CA ALA A 113 -40.34 7.42 -7.20
C ALA A 113 -40.33 6.35 -8.29
N ALA A 114 -41.10 5.29 -8.12
CA ALA A 114 -41.23 4.21 -9.10
C ALA A 114 -41.84 4.69 -10.43
N GLU A 115 -42.91 5.51 -10.37
CA GLU A 115 -43.53 6.11 -11.56
C GLU A 115 -42.53 6.97 -12.34
N GLN A 116 -41.83 7.88 -11.66
CA GLN A 116 -40.86 8.79 -12.28
C GLN A 116 -39.64 8.06 -12.84
N LEU A 117 -39.11 7.07 -12.13
CA LEU A 117 -38.00 6.25 -12.64
C LEU A 117 -38.44 5.39 -13.84
N ARG A 118 -39.68 4.90 -13.86
CA ARG A 118 -40.25 4.19 -15.01
C ARG A 118 -40.37 5.10 -16.23
N GLU A 119 -40.84 6.34 -16.07
CA GLU A 119 -40.92 7.31 -17.17
C GLU A 119 -39.52 7.69 -17.69
N LEU A 120 -38.56 7.92 -16.79
CA LEU A 120 -37.16 8.16 -17.16
C LEU A 120 -36.57 6.97 -17.94
N ALA A 121 -36.84 5.74 -17.50
CA ALA A 121 -36.36 4.53 -18.15
C ALA A 121 -37.03 4.30 -19.52
N GLY A 122 -38.31 4.66 -19.67
CA GLY A 122 -39.00 4.69 -20.96
C GLY A 122 -38.31 5.63 -21.94
N LEU A 123 -38.00 6.85 -21.49
CA LEU A 123 -37.23 7.81 -22.27
C LEU A 123 -35.82 7.27 -22.61
N ALA A 124 -35.09 6.70 -21.65
CA ALA A 124 -33.76 6.15 -21.88
C ALA A 124 -33.79 5.03 -22.94
N HIS A 125 -34.82 4.19 -22.91
CA HIS A 125 -34.99 3.09 -23.85
C HIS A 125 -35.16 3.54 -25.30
N GLU A 126 -35.80 4.70 -25.56
CA GLU A 126 -35.89 5.31 -26.90
C GLU A 126 -34.50 5.60 -27.50
N PHE A 127 -33.49 5.82 -26.65
CA PHE A 127 -32.11 6.08 -27.02
C PHE A 127 -31.22 4.83 -26.95
N GLY A 128 -31.79 3.67 -26.62
CA GLY A 128 -31.02 2.44 -26.38
C GLY A 128 -30.17 2.50 -25.11
N ILE A 129 -30.55 3.32 -24.13
CA ILE A 129 -29.83 3.53 -22.88
C ILE A 129 -30.52 2.79 -21.73
N ARG A 130 -29.71 2.24 -20.83
CA ARG A 130 -30.11 1.63 -19.56
C ARG A 130 -29.85 2.59 -18.40
N VAL A 131 -30.76 2.60 -17.43
CA VAL A 131 -30.65 3.38 -16.19
C VAL A 131 -30.27 2.44 -15.05
N ALA A 132 -29.12 2.67 -14.44
CA ALA A 132 -28.67 1.98 -13.24
C ALA A 132 -28.91 2.90 -12.03
N TYR A 133 -29.91 2.57 -11.21
CA TYR A 133 -30.31 3.37 -10.04
C TYR A 133 -29.50 2.98 -8.80
N GLU A 134 -28.80 3.95 -8.23
CA GLU A 134 -27.89 3.80 -7.10
C GLU A 134 -28.45 4.48 -5.85
N ALA A 135 -28.46 3.78 -4.71
CA ALA A 135 -28.76 4.40 -3.41
C ALA A 135 -27.51 5.07 -2.82
N LEU A 136 -27.50 6.40 -2.76
CA LEU A 136 -26.47 7.12 -2.00
C LEU A 136 -26.72 6.90 -0.51
N ALA A 137 -25.66 6.65 0.27
CA ALA A 137 -25.79 6.45 1.72
C ALA A 137 -26.40 7.66 2.48
N TRP A 138 -26.45 8.83 1.84
CA TRP A 138 -27.06 10.08 2.31
C TRP A 138 -28.21 10.56 1.41
N GLY A 139 -28.77 9.69 0.56
CA GLY A 139 -29.97 9.99 -0.21
C GLY A 139 -31.11 10.43 0.71
N ARG A 140 -31.94 11.37 0.24
CA ARG A 140 -32.90 12.07 1.12
C ARG A 140 -33.94 11.12 1.70
N HIS A 141 -34.45 10.20 0.88
CA HIS A 141 -35.46 9.21 1.26
C HIS A 141 -34.99 7.78 0.94
N VAL A 142 -34.30 7.59 -0.19
CA VAL A 142 -33.71 6.30 -0.59
C VAL A 142 -32.23 6.30 -0.26
N SER A 143 -31.80 5.48 0.71
CA SER A 143 -30.39 5.46 1.16
C SER A 143 -29.79 4.06 1.39
N THR A 144 -30.52 3.03 1.00
CA THR A 144 -30.12 1.61 1.12
C THR A 144 -30.41 0.88 -0.18
N TYR A 145 -29.59 -0.10 -0.53
CA TYR A 145 -29.73 -0.82 -1.80
C TYR A 145 -31.04 -1.61 -1.87
N GLU A 146 -31.53 -2.14 -0.75
CA GLU A 146 -32.80 -2.87 -0.65
C GLU A 146 -33.99 -1.96 -1.00
N HIS A 147 -33.96 -0.72 -0.49
CA HIS A 147 -34.98 0.29 -0.78
C HIS A 147 -34.96 0.71 -2.26
N ALA A 148 -33.76 0.96 -2.81
CA ALA A 148 -33.62 1.23 -4.23
C ALA A 148 -34.12 0.06 -5.10
N TRP A 149 -33.81 -1.19 -4.71
CA TRP A 149 -34.29 -2.37 -5.41
C TRP A 149 -35.82 -2.48 -5.37
N ASN A 150 -36.47 -2.24 -4.23
CA ASN A 150 -37.93 -2.28 -4.13
C ASN A 150 -38.60 -1.28 -5.09
N ILE A 151 -38.03 -0.08 -5.23
CA ILE A 151 -38.54 0.93 -6.17
C ILE A 151 -38.29 0.49 -7.62
N VAL A 152 -37.10 -0.01 -7.94
CA VAL A 152 -36.77 -0.54 -9.29
C VAL A 152 -37.67 -1.71 -9.67
N ALA A 153 -37.98 -2.61 -8.73
CA ALA A 153 -38.89 -3.73 -8.92
C ALA A 153 -40.33 -3.25 -9.14
N ALA A 154 -40.80 -2.25 -8.37
CA ALA A 154 -42.13 -1.67 -8.53
C ALA A 154 -42.29 -0.90 -9.86
N ALA A 155 -41.24 -0.24 -10.34
CA ALA A 155 -41.23 0.47 -11.61
C ALA A 155 -41.30 -0.48 -12.83
N ASP A 156 -40.84 -1.74 -12.67
CA ASP A 156 -40.92 -2.83 -13.65
C ASP A 156 -40.68 -2.40 -15.11
N HIS A 157 -39.47 -1.89 -15.38
CA HIS A 157 -39.05 -1.50 -16.72
C HIS A 157 -37.76 -2.24 -17.14
N PRO A 158 -37.66 -2.76 -18.37
CA PRO A 158 -36.49 -3.50 -18.84
C PRO A 158 -35.24 -2.64 -18.99
N ALA A 159 -35.39 -1.32 -19.17
CA ALA A 159 -34.28 -0.37 -19.21
C ALA A 159 -33.93 0.23 -17.84
N LEU A 160 -34.51 -0.26 -16.74
CA LEU A 160 -34.22 0.17 -15.37
C LEU A 160 -33.68 -1.00 -14.56
N GLY A 161 -32.53 -0.81 -13.93
CA GLY A 161 -31.89 -1.77 -13.02
C GLY A 161 -31.25 -1.04 -11.85
N THR A 162 -30.60 -1.78 -10.96
CA THR A 162 -29.86 -1.21 -9.83
C THR A 162 -28.37 -1.09 -10.15
N CYS A 163 -27.73 -0.05 -9.63
CA CYS A 163 -26.29 0.02 -9.42
C CYS A 163 -26.01 -0.27 -7.94
N LEU A 164 -25.14 -1.24 -7.67
CA LEU A 164 -24.69 -1.53 -6.31
C LEU A 164 -23.33 -0.85 -6.09
N ASP A 165 -23.19 -0.08 -5.02
CA ASP A 165 -21.92 0.53 -4.59
C ASP A 165 -21.54 -0.04 -3.22
N SER A 166 -20.34 -0.65 -3.14
CA SER A 166 -19.91 -1.30 -1.90
C SER A 166 -19.69 -0.34 -0.75
N PHE A 167 -19.25 0.89 -1.00
CA PHE A 167 -19.09 1.88 0.05
C PHE A 167 -20.46 2.30 0.60
N HIS A 168 -21.44 2.59 -0.25
CA HIS A 168 -22.78 3.01 0.19
C HIS A 168 -23.48 1.95 1.02
N ILE A 169 -23.28 0.67 0.69
CA ILE A 169 -23.83 -0.46 1.43
C ILE A 169 -23.08 -0.65 2.76
N LEU A 170 -21.75 -0.77 2.71
CA LEU A 170 -20.95 -1.19 3.88
C LEU A 170 -20.73 -0.06 4.90
N SER A 171 -20.67 1.20 4.47
CA SER A 171 -20.55 2.36 5.38
C SER A 171 -21.77 2.54 6.30
N ARG A 172 -22.93 2.00 5.89
CA ARG A 172 -24.16 2.01 6.70
C ARG A 172 -24.32 0.77 7.57
N GLY A 173 -23.44 -0.21 7.43
CA GLY A 173 -23.58 -1.52 8.08
C GLY A 173 -24.76 -2.35 7.55
N SER A 174 -25.23 -2.07 6.32
CA SER A 174 -26.23 -2.92 5.66
C SER A 174 -25.67 -4.33 5.42
N ASP A 175 -26.50 -5.36 5.61
CA ASP A 175 -26.12 -6.76 5.37
C ASP A 175 -26.16 -7.07 3.87
N PRO A 176 -25.02 -7.34 3.20
CA PRO A 176 -25.00 -7.61 1.76
C PRO A 176 -25.76 -8.88 1.36
N LYS A 177 -26.18 -9.74 2.30
CA LYS A 177 -26.88 -10.99 2.00
C LYS A 177 -28.14 -10.79 1.17
N GLY A 178 -28.89 -9.70 1.38
CA GLY A 178 -30.11 -9.43 0.61
C GLY A 178 -29.87 -9.14 -0.88
N ILE A 179 -28.62 -8.96 -1.30
CA ILE A 179 -28.26 -8.84 -2.73
C ILE A 179 -28.64 -10.12 -3.49
N GLU A 180 -28.58 -11.29 -2.84
CA GLU A 180 -28.92 -12.58 -3.48
C GLU A 180 -30.39 -12.68 -3.90
N ASP A 181 -31.27 -11.81 -3.37
CA ASP A 181 -32.69 -11.73 -3.74
C ASP A 181 -32.94 -10.88 -5.01
N ILE A 182 -31.92 -10.19 -5.52
CA ILE A 182 -31.99 -9.38 -6.74
C ILE A 182 -31.65 -10.27 -7.95
N PRO A 183 -32.50 -10.35 -8.99
CA PRO A 183 -32.16 -11.03 -10.23
C PRO A 183 -30.89 -10.43 -10.84
N GLY A 184 -29.89 -11.27 -11.17
CA GLY A 184 -28.60 -10.80 -11.65
C GLY A 184 -28.68 -9.91 -12.90
N GLU A 185 -29.65 -10.15 -13.78
CA GLU A 185 -29.92 -9.34 -14.97
C GLU A 185 -30.47 -7.94 -14.64
N LYS A 186 -30.95 -7.71 -13.41
CA LYS A 186 -31.41 -6.40 -12.93
C LYS A 186 -30.32 -5.62 -12.19
N ILE A 187 -29.16 -6.22 -11.94
CA ILE A 187 -27.95 -5.51 -11.49
C ILE A 187 -27.25 -5.02 -12.74
N PHE A 188 -27.43 -3.74 -13.08
CA PHE A 188 -26.87 -3.18 -14.31
C PHE A 188 -25.41 -2.76 -14.16
N PHE A 189 -24.98 -2.48 -12.93
CA PHE A 189 -23.62 -2.04 -12.65
C PHE A 189 -23.21 -2.34 -11.19
N LEU A 190 -21.91 -2.51 -10.97
CA LEU A 190 -21.31 -2.73 -9.65
C LEU A 190 -20.09 -1.82 -9.51
N GLN A 191 -20.15 -0.92 -8.55
CA GLN A 191 -19.05 -0.05 -8.16
C GLN A 191 -18.46 -0.49 -6.82
N LEU A 192 -17.14 -0.57 -6.79
CA LEU A 192 -16.37 -1.10 -5.68
C LEU A 192 -15.48 0.01 -5.13
N ALA A 193 -15.63 0.22 -3.84
CA ALA A 193 -14.82 1.09 -3.01
C ALA A 193 -14.73 0.49 -1.61
N ASP A 194 -13.51 0.42 -1.10
CA ASP A 194 -13.21 0.12 0.29
C ASP A 194 -13.07 1.44 1.05
N ALA A 195 -13.00 1.40 2.37
CA ALA A 195 -12.66 2.55 3.19
C ALA A 195 -12.13 2.10 4.57
N PRO A 196 -11.27 2.91 5.22
CA PRO A 196 -10.92 2.68 6.62
C PRO A 196 -12.17 2.87 7.49
N LEU A 197 -12.32 2.06 8.55
CA LEU A 197 -13.45 2.14 9.47
C LEU A 197 -13.34 3.39 10.35
N LEU A 198 -14.06 4.46 9.98
CA LEU A 198 -14.01 5.76 10.65
C LEU A 198 -15.38 6.11 11.24
N ALA A 199 -15.37 6.68 12.45
CA ALA A 199 -16.56 7.26 13.06
C ALA A 199 -16.73 8.71 12.58
N MET A 200 -17.36 8.91 11.41
CA MET A 200 -17.55 10.23 10.81
C MET A 200 -18.82 10.35 9.96
N ASP A 201 -19.16 11.57 9.53
CA ASP A 201 -20.25 11.80 8.58
C ASP A 201 -19.99 11.04 7.26
N VAL A 202 -20.98 10.27 6.80
CA VAL A 202 -20.83 9.35 5.66
C VAL A 202 -20.54 10.07 4.34
N LEU A 203 -21.04 11.30 4.16
CA LEU A 203 -20.74 12.09 2.96
C LEU A 203 -19.29 12.56 2.97
N GLN A 204 -18.79 13.06 4.11
CA GLN A 204 -17.37 13.40 4.25
C GLN A 204 -16.49 12.15 4.11
N TRP A 205 -16.91 11.03 4.71
CA TRP A 205 -16.19 9.77 4.61
C TRP A 205 -16.03 9.33 3.14
N SER A 206 -17.13 9.34 2.39
CA SER A 206 -17.17 8.94 0.99
C SER A 206 -16.35 9.83 0.08
N ARG A 207 -16.27 11.14 0.36
CA ARG A 207 -15.59 12.12 -0.50
C ARG A 207 -14.08 12.09 -0.36
N HIS A 208 -13.57 11.69 0.81
CA HIS A 208 -12.18 11.90 1.18
C HIS A 208 -11.40 10.61 1.42
N TYR A 209 -12.07 9.52 1.85
CA TYR A 209 -11.37 8.33 2.37
C TYR A 209 -11.80 7.01 1.71
N ARG A 210 -12.54 7.02 0.60
CA ARG A 210 -12.66 5.79 -0.20
C ARG A 210 -11.26 5.35 -0.64
N CYS A 211 -11.00 4.06 -0.69
CA CYS A 211 -9.76 3.48 -1.18
C CYS A 211 -10.05 2.23 -2.02
N PHE A 212 -9.03 1.66 -2.64
CA PHE A 212 -9.22 0.44 -3.43
C PHE A 212 -9.45 -0.80 -2.54
N PRO A 213 -10.17 -1.82 -3.03
CA PRO A 213 -10.40 -3.08 -2.32
C PRO A 213 -9.16 -3.67 -1.65
N GLY A 214 -9.25 -3.89 -0.34
CA GLY A 214 -8.18 -4.44 0.48
C GLY A 214 -7.23 -3.40 1.08
N GLN A 215 -7.42 -2.11 0.81
CA GLN A 215 -6.66 -1.04 1.47
C GLN A 215 -7.38 -0.48 2.70
N GLY A 216 -8.69 -0.72 2.80
CA GLY A 216 -9.53 -0.28 3.91
C GLY A 216 -9.86 -1.42 4.86
N GLY A 217 -11.02 -1.32 5.50
CA GLY A 217 -11.52 -2.28 6.48
C GLY A 217 -12.87 -2.90 6.13
N PHE A 218 -13.43 -2.63 4.95
CA PHE A 218 -14.70 -3.22 4.52
C PHE A 218 -14.54 -4.64 3.98
N ASP A 219 -15.52 -5.50 4.23
CA ASP A 219 -15.60 -6.84 3.61
C ASP A 219 -16.20 -6.75 2.20
N VAL A 220 -15.46 -6.10 1.29
CA VAL A 220 -15.83 -5.98 -0.13
C VAL A 220 -15.91 -7.36 -0.79
N ALA A 221 -15.13 -8.33 -0.31
CA ALA A 221 -15.10 -9.67 -0.86
C ALA A 221 -16.41 -10.44 -0.63
N ASP A 222 -17.00 -10.38 0.56
CA ASP A 222 -18.32 -11.00 0.79
C ASP A 222 -19.38 -10.37 -0.10
N LEU A 223 -19.44 -9.03 -0.18
CA LEU A 223 -20.38 -8.33 -1.06
C LEU A 223 -20.26 -8.80 -2.51
N VAL A 224 -19.04 -8.87 -3.05
CA VAL A 224 -18.84 -9.36 -4.42
C VAL A 224 -19.29 -10.82 -4.56
N ARG A 225 -19.01 -11.71 -3.60
CA ARG A 225 -19.52 -13.11 -3.67
C ARG A 225 -21.05 -13.14 -3.76
N ARG A 226 -21.75 -12.31 -2.96
CA ARG A 226 -23.23 -12.19 -3.03
C ARG A 226 -23.69 -11.75 -4.40
N VAL A 227 -23.05 -10.72 -4.96
CA VAL A 227 -23.37 -10.25 -6.32
C VAL A 227 -23.13 -11.36 -7.36
N LEU A 228 -22.04 -12.11 -7.28
CA LEU A 228 -21.76 -13.21 -8.23
C LEU A 228 -22.78 -14.35 -8.12
N HIS A 229 -23.29 -14.65 -6.92
CA HIS A 229 -24.32 -15.67 -6.74
C HIS A 229 -25.64 -15.35 -7.45
N THR A 230 -25.93 -14.07 -7.72
CA THR A 230 -27.12 -13.66 -8.50
C THR A 230 -27.04 -14.05 -9.98
N GLY A 231 -25.84 -14.40 -10.47
CA GLY A 231 -25.57 -14.60 -11.89
C GLY A 231 -25.11 -13.33 -12.64
N TYR A 232 -24.83 -12.23 -11.92
CA TYR A 232 -24.27 -11.01 -12.50
C TYR A 232 -23.01 -11.25 -13.34
N ASP A 233 -23.00 -10.75 -14.57
CA ASP A 233 -21.90 -10.90 -15.56
C ASP A 233 -21.32 -9.55 -16.05
N GLY A 234 -21.73 -8.46 -15.41
CA GLY A 234 -21.22 -7.12 -15.70
C GLY A 234 -19.78 -6.87 -15.19
N PRO A 235 -19.26 -5.65 -15.37
CA PRO A 235 -17.90 -5.30 -14.94
C PRO A 235 -17.79 -5.18 -13.42
N LEU A 236 -16.65 -5.58 -12.87
CA LEU A 236 -16.21 -5.14 -11.54
C LEU A 236 -15.58 -3.76 -11.69
N SER A 237 -16.28 -2.70 -11.29
CA SER A 237 -15.80 -1.33 -11.48
C SER A 237 -15.31 -0.69 -10.20
N LEU A 238 -14.34 0.22 -10.29
CA LEU A 238 -13.83 0.98 -9.15
C LEU A 238 -14.30 2.44 -9.19
N GLU A 239 -14.99 2.89 -8.14
CA GLU A 239 -15.39 4.29 -7.99
C GLU A 239 -14.90 4.87 -6.65
N VAL A 240 -13.77 5.57 -6.70
CA VAL A 240 -13.07 6.03 -5.50
C VAL A 240 -12.88 7.54 -5.50
N PHE A 241 -13.45 8.22 -4.51
CA PHE A 241 -13.15 9.61 -4.22
C PHE A 241 -12.14 9.68 -3.06
N ASN A 242 -10.92 10.07 -3.40
CA ASN A 242 -9.81 10.11 -2.45
C ASN A 242 -8.88 11.29 -2.78
N ASP A 243 -8.63 12.14 -1.79
CA ASP A 243 -7.81 13.35 -1.97
C ASP A 243 -6.36 13.03 -2.37
N VAL A 244 -5.83 11.91 -1.86
CA VAL A 244 -4.48 11.42 -2.17
C VAL A 244 -4.39 11.06 -3.64
N TYR A 245 -5.34 10.27 -4.16
CA TYR A 245 -5.32 9.81 -5.55
C TYR A 245 -5.54 10.96 -6.53
N ARG A 246 -6.26 12.01 -6.12
CA ARG A 246 -6.45 13.24 -6.90
C ARG A 246 -5.19 14.08 -7.05
N GLN A 247 -4.22 13.88 -6.16
CA GLN A 247 -2.93 14.58 -6.14
C GLN A 247 -1.76 13.69 -6.63
N ALA A 248 -1.94 12.37 -6.63
CA ALA A 248 -0.98 11.39 -7.13
C ALA A 248 -0.95 11.34 -8.66
N GLU A 249 0.07 10.72 -9.26
CA GLU A 249 0.10 10.48 -10.70
C GLU A 249 -0.90 9.38 -11.12
N ALA A 250 -1.60 9.58 -12.24
CA ALA A 250 -2.64 8.67 -12.70
C ALA A 250 -2.11 7.26 -13.05
N GLY A 251 -0.89 7.17 -13.58
CA GLY A 251 -0.29 5.90 -14.03
C GLY A 251 -0.12 4.88 -12.89
N PRO A 252 0.72 5.17 -11.87
CA PRO A 252 0.88 4.30 -10.71
C PRO A 252 -0.44 4.01 -9.99
N THR A 253 -1.29 5.03 -9.81
CA THR A 253 -2.61 4.87 -9.17
C THR A 253 -3.50 3.88 -9.93
N ALA A 254 -3.51 3.90 -11.26
CA ALA A 254 -4.27 2.94 -12.06
C ALA A 254 -3.72 1.50 -11.94
N VAL A 255 -2.41 1.33 -11.81
CA VAL A 255 -1.79 0.01 -11.59
C VAL A 255 -2.20 -0.55 -10.22
N ASP A 256 -2.17 0.28 -9.17
CA ASP A 256 -2.65 -0.09 -7.84
C ASP A 256 -4.14 -0.46 -7.85
N ALA A 257 -4.96 0.36 -8.51
CA ALA A 257 -6.37 0.11 -8.71
C ALA A 257 -6.62 -1.27 -9.35
N HIS A 258 -5.93 -1.58 -10.46
CA HIS A 258 -6.13 -2.87 -11.13
C HIS A 258 -5.61 -4.04 -10.29
N ARG A 259 -4.47 -3.89 -9.60
CA ARG A 259 -3.95 -4.88 -8.66
C ARG A 259 -4.98 -5.23 -7.58
N SER A 260 -5.68 -4.23 -7.05
CA SER A 260 -6.74 -4.44 -6.05
C SER A 260 -7.88 -5.33 -6.57
N LEU A 261 -8.29 -5.15 -7.84
CA LEU A 261 -9.33 -6.00 -8.47
C LEU A 261 -8.81 -7.40 -8.77
N LEU A 262 -7.54 -7.57 -9.14
CA LEU A 262 -6.94 -8.88 -9.33
C LEU A 262 -6.92 -9.68 -8.02
N LEU A 263 -6.55 -9.03 -6.92
CA LEU A 263 -6.60 -9.63 -5.58
C LEU A 263 -8.03 -9.94 -5.14
N LEU A 264 -8.97 -9.02 -5.40
CA LEU A 264 -10.38 -9.24 -5.07
C LEU A 264 -10.93 -10.45 -5.84
N GLN A 265 -10.63 -10.55 -7.15
CA GLN A 265 -11.00 -11.69 -7.99
C GLN A 265 -10.38 -13.01 -7.50
N GLU A 266 -9.12 -13.00 -7.03
CA GLU A 266 -8.49 -14.15 -6.37
C GLU A 266 -9.29 -14.55 -5.10
N THR A 267 -9.63 -13.56 -4.26
CA THR A 267 -10.29 -13.75 -2.96
C THR A 267 -11.72 -14.29 -3.09
N VAL A 268 -12.41 -13.99 -4.20
CA VAL A 268 -13.76 -14.49 -4.50
C VAL A 268 -13.76 -15.69 -5.45
N GLY A 269 -12.58 -16.17 -5.87
CA GLY A 269 -12.44 -17.39 -6.70
C GLY A 269 -12.76 -17.21 -8.19
N VAL A 270 -12.75 -15.97 -8.69
CA VAL A 270 -12.94 -15.66 -10.13
C VAL A 270 -11.66 -15.90 -10.93
N THR A 271 -10.49 -15.65 -10.31
CA THR A 271 -9.17 -15.92 -10.90
C THR A 271 -8.30 -16.69 -9.92
N THR A 272 -7.25 -17.34 -10.42
CA THR A 272 -6.27 -18.06 -9.60
C THR A 272 -4.86 -17.65 -10.05
N PRO A 273 -4.37 -16.46 -9.64
CA PRO A 273 -2.99 -16.08 -9.89
C PRO A 273 -2.03 -17.07 -9.19
N PRO A 274 -0.73 -17.09 -9.55
CA PRO A 274 0.25 -17.91 -8.85
C PRO A 274 0.21 -17.66 -7.33
N ALA A 275 0.18 -18.72 -6.52
CA ALA A 275 0.04 -18.61 -5.07
C ALA A 275 1.18 -17.79 -4.42
N PRO A 276 0.92 -17.08 -3.30
CA PRO A 276 1.94 -16.31 -2.60
C PRO A 276 3.07 -17.21 -2.10
N VAL A 277 4.30 -16.81 -2.40
CA VAL A 277 5.51 -17.41 -1.87
C VAL A 277 6.01 -16.51 -0.74
N VAL A 278 5.65 -16.86 0.49
CA VAL A 278 5.96 -16.05 1.67
C VAL A 278 7.47 -16.09 1.91
N PRO A 279 8.15 -14.93 2.03
CA PRO A 279 9.57 -14.90 2.33
C PRO A 279 9.83 -15.39 3.76
N THR A 280 11.00 -16.00 3.94
CA THR A 280 11.40 -16.72 5.16
C THR A 280 12.50 -16.01 5.95
N GLY A 281 13.05 -14.92 5.41
CA GLY A 281 14.07 -14.11 6.05
C GLY A 281 14.55 -12.99 5.12
N VAL A 282 15.50 -12.19 5.61
CA VAL A 282 16.18 -11.14 4.83
C VAL A 282 17.56 -11.66 4.42
N ALA A 283 17.79 -11.80 3.12
CA ALA A 283 19.06 -12.27 2.57
C ALA A 283 20.15 -11.19 2.67
N PHE A 284 19.79 -9.94 2.36
CA PHE A 284 20.63 -8.74 2.49
C PHE A 284 19.81 -7.45 2.48
N ALA A 285 20.39 -6.36 2.94
CA ALA A 285 19.94 -4.99 2.68
C ALA A 285 21.00 -4.25 1.85
N GLU A 286 20.61 -3.57 0.77
CA GLU A 286 21.54 -2.87 -0.12
C GLU A 286 21.40 -1.35 0.00
N LEU A 287 22.52 -0.73 0.36
CA LEU A 287 22.68 0.70 0.48
C LEU A 287 23.32 1.27 -0.77
N LEU A 288 22.65 2.23 -1.40
CA LEU A 288 23.24 3.03 -2.47
C LEU A 288 23.84 4.29 -1.86
N THR A 289 25.11 4.56 -2.17
CA THR A 289 25.80 5.73 -1.62
C THR A 289 26.80 6.34 -2.62
N PRO A 290 26.83 7.69 -2.76
CA PRO A 290 27.85 8.37 -3.56
C PRO A 290 29.23 8.38 -2.87
N ASP A 291 29.24 8.28 -1.53
CA ASP A 291 30.46 8.19 -0.70
C ASP A 291 30.30 7.03 0.28
N ALA A 292 31.19 6.04 0.18
CA ALA A 292 31.13 4.85 1.03
C ALA A 292 31.73 5.08 2.42
N GLU A 293 32.62 6.06 2.60
CA GLU A 293 33.43 6.19 3.82
C GLU A 293 32.57 6.33 5.10
N PRO A 294 31.52 7.18 5.13
CA PRO A 294 30.70 7.33 6.33
C PRO A 294 29.95 6.05 6.72
N VAL A 295 29.42 5.32 5.73
CA VAL A 295 28.66 4.08 5.99
C VAL A 295 29.57 2.90 6.30
N VAL A 296 30.73 2.80 5.65
CA VAL A 296 31.74 1.77 5.93
C VAL A 296 32.33 1.95 7.32
N THR A 297 32.62 3.18 7.74
CA THR A 297 33.06 3.49 9.11
C THR A 297 32.00 3.06 10.13
N LEU A 298 30.72 3.36 9.86
CA LEU A 298 29.61 2.97 10.73
C LEU A 298 29.46 1.44 10.82
N LEU A 299 29.50 0.73 9.69
CA LEU A 299 29.44 -0.73 9.61
C LEU A 299 30.62 -1.37 10.36
N GLY A 300 31.84 -0.85 10.16
CA GLY A 300 33.03 -1.30 10.87
C GLY A 300 32.91 -1.13 12.39
N ALA A 301 32.40 0.02 12.86
CA ALA A 301 32.16 0.25 14.29
C ALA A 301 31.07 -0.68 14.86
N LEU A 302 30.05 -1.05 14.07
CA LEU A 302 29.05 -2.06 14.43
C LEU A 302 29.64 -3.49 14.46
N GLY A 303 30.86 -3.68 13.93
CA GLY A 303 31.57 -4.95 13.90
C GLY A 303 31.33 -5.77 12.63
N PHE A 304 30.79 -5.17 11.58
CA PHE A 304 30.77 -5.78 10.26
C PHE A 304 32.16 -5.81 9.64
N THR A 305 32.41 -6.85 8.87
CA THR A 305 33.62 -6.97 8.06
C THR A 305 33.25 -7.04 6.59
N ARG A 306 34.05 -6.43 5.72
CA ARG A 306 33.93 -6.65 4.28
C ARG A 306 34.37 -8.08 3.98
N THR A 307 33.43 -8.95 3.63
CA THR A 307 33.70 -10.38 3.37
C THR A 307 33.86 -10.68 1.90
N ALA A 308 33.21 -9.92 1.02
CA ALA A 308 33.31 -10.15 -0.42
C ALA A 308 33.11 -8.87 -1.23
N ARG A 309 33.45 -8.93 -2.52
CA ARG A 309 33.20 -7.87 -3.50
C ARG A 309 32.56 -8.46 -4.75
N HIS A 310 31.59 -7.76 -5.33
CA HIS A 310 30.96 -8.20 -6.57
C HIS A 310 31.97 -8.22 -7.71
N ARG A 311 31.95 -9.29 -8.53
CA ARG A 311 32.87 -9.54 -9.64
C ARG A 311 32.96 -8.42 -10.69
N SER A 312 31.85 -7.74 -10.97
CA SER A 312 31.71 -6.83 -12.11
C SER A 312 31.13 -5.46 -11.74
N LYS A 313 30.48 -5.34 -10.58
CA LYS A 313 29.81 -4.11 -10.12
C LYS A 313 30.54 -3.53 -8.92
N PRO A 314 30.48 -2.20 -8.70
CA PRO A 314 31.09 -1.54 -7.54
C PRO A 314 30.24 -1.75 -6.28
N VAL A 315 30.09 -3.02 -5.88
CA VAL A 315 29.28 -3.45 -4.72
C VAL A 315 30.15 -4.29 -3.79
N ASP A 316 30.27 -3.85 -2.55
CA ASP A 316 30.97 -4.58 -1.49
C ASP A 316 29.96 -5.24 -0.55
N LEU A 317 30.22 -6.50 -0.16
CA LEU A 317 29.41 -7.24 0.82
C LEU A 317 30.05 -7.15 2.21
N TRP A 318 29.31 -6.57 3.13
CA TRP A 318 29.63 -6.47 4.56
C TRP A 318 28.79 -7.45 5.35
N GLN A 319 29.42 -8.21 6.25
CA GLN A 319 28.73 -9.24 7.02
C GLN A 319 29.19 -9.29 8.49
N GLN A 320 28.21 -9.57 9.38
CA GLN A 320 28.39 -9.93 10.78
C GLN A 320 27.30 -10.93 11.18
N GLY A 321 27.69 -12.12 11.64
CA GLY A 321 26.73 -13.22 11.81
C GLY A 321 26.05 -13.54 10.47
N GLU A 322 24.73 -13.60 10.49
CA GLU A 322 23.87 -13.77 9.30
C GLU A 322 23.43 -12.43 8.69
N ALA A 323 23.69 -11.29 9.35
CA ALA A 323 23.34 -9.98 8.81
C ALA A 323 24.27 -9.61 7.66
N ARG A 324 23.70 -9.22 6.52
CA ARG A 324 24.43 -8.86 5.29
C ARG A 324 23.97 -7.50 4.78
N VAL A 325 24.93 -6.60 4.58
CA VAL A 325 24.71 -5.27 4.01
C VAL A 325 25.55 -5.14 2.74
N LEU A 326 24.91 -4.84 1.62
CA LEU A 326 25.58 -4.51 0.37
C LEU A 326 25.80 -2.99 0.32
N VAL A 327 27.02 -2.56 0.02
CA VAL A 327 27.35 -1.14 -0.18
C VAL A 327 27.66 -0.93 -1.65
N ASN A 328 26.71 -0.29 -2.35
CA ASN A 328 26.77 -0.02 -3.77
C ASN A 328 27.20 1.44 -4.02
N THR A 329 28.33 1.60 -4.71
CA THR A 329 28.91 2.90 -5.11
C THR A 329 28.78 3.17 -6.61
N GLY A 330 27.87 2.45 -7.27
CA GLY A 330 27.61 2.56 -8.69
C GLY A 330 27.04 3.93 -9.09
N PRO A 331 27.27 4.36 -10.34
CA PRO A 331 26.76 5.61 -10.86
C PRO A 331 25.24 5.48 -11.15
N ALA A 332 24.40 5.62 -10.13
CA ALA A 332 22.95 5.58 -10.27
C ALA A 332 22.32 6.89 -9.75
N GLY A 333 22.28 7.90 -10.62
CA GLY A 333 21.57 9.16 -10.40
C GLY A 333 22.17 10.09 -9.34
N ARG A 334 21.93 11.39 -9.48
CA ARG A 334 22.19 12.37 -8.40
C ARG A 334 21.15 12.14 -7.30
N ARG A 335 21.47 11.31 -6.31
CA ARG A 335 20.70 11.20 -5.06
C ARG A 335 21.47 11.87 -3.93
N ASP A 336 20.77 12.59 -3.08
CA ASP A 336 21.36 13.27 -1.92
C ASP A 336 21.61 12.27 -0.79
N GLY A 337 22.85 11.76 -0.72
CA GLY A 337 23.34 10.92 0.37
C GLY A 337 23.03 9.42 0.26
N THR A 338 23.40 8.68 1.30
CA THR A 338 23.19 7.23 1.44
C THR A 338 21.69 6.90 1.63
N SER A 339 21.17 5.89 0.93
CA SER A 339 19.77 5.43 1.04
C SER A 339 19.67 3.90 0.94
N LEU A 340 18.62 3.31 1.52
CA LEU A 340 18.30 1.90 1.30
C LEU A 340 17.61 1.78 -0.05
N ALA A 341 18.25 1.10 -0.99
CA ALA A 341 17.80 1.01 -2.38
C ALA A 341 17.16 -0.34 -2.71
N ALA A 342 17.63 -1.40 -2.06
CA ALA A 342 17.21 -2.75 -2.37
C ALA A 342 17.21 -3.68 -1.15
N ILE A 343 16.36 -4.70 -1.21
CA ILE A 343 16.20 -5.71 -0.17
C ILE A 343 16.23 -7.09 -0.83
N GLY A 344 17.10 -7.97 -0.36
CA GLY A 344 17.06 -9.39 -0.67
C GLY A 344 16.16 -10.13 0.32
N LEU A 345 15.17 -10.86 -0.19
CA LEU A 345 14.25 -11.67 0.58
C LEU A 345 14.55 -13.16 0.33
N GLU A 346 14.76 -13.93 1.40
CA GLU A 346 14.92 -15.39 1.30
C GLU A 346 13.58 -16.01 0.90
N SER A 347 13.52 -16.53 -0.32
CA SER A 347 12.34 -17.12 -0.91
C SER A 347 12.51 -18.64 -1.05
N PRO A 348 11.52 -19.44 -0.60
CA PRO A 348 11.49 -20.87 -0.89
C PRO A 348 11.46 -21.21 -2.38
N ASP A 349 10.92 -20.30 -3.20
CA ASP A 349 10.76 -20.45 -4.65
C ASP A 349 10.85 -19.06 -5.32
N PRO A 350 12.06 -18.57 -5.61
CA PRO A 350 12.25 -17.22 -6.17
C PRO A 350 11.52 -16.98 -7.49
N ALA A 351 11.51 -17.99 -8.37
CA ALA A 351 10.88 -17.89 -9.68
C ALA A 351 9.35 -17.75 -9.55
N ARG A 352 8.72 -18.55 -8.68
CA ARG A 352 7.27 -18.44 -8.44
C ARG A 352 6.89 -17.13 -7.73
N ALA A 353 7.75 -16.63 -6.83
CA ALA A 353 7.56 -15.32 -6.21
C ALA A 353 7.55 -14.19 -7.28
N ALA A 354 8.49 -14.23 -8.23
CA ALA A 354 8.54 -13.28 -9.34
C ALA A 354 7.32 -13.40 -10.26
N LEU A 355 6.89 -14.62 -10.61
CA LEU A 355 5.69 -14.84 -11.43
C LEU A 355 4.42 -14.29 -10.77
N ARG A 356 4.28 -14.43 -9.44
CA ARG A 356 3.14 -13.82 -8.73
C ARG A 356 3.23 -12.30 -8.76
N ALA A 357 4.40 -11.74 -8.51
CA ALA A 357 4.60 -10.29 -8.51
C ALA A 357 4.22 -9.69 -9.88
N GLU A 358 4.67 -10.31 -10.97
CA GLU A 358 4.30 -9.92 -12.34
C GLU A 358 2.79 -10.07 -12.60
N ALA A 359 2.18 -11.18 -12.18
CA ALA A 359 0.73 -11.40 -12.30
C ALA A 359 -0.11 -10.37 -11.52
N LEU A 360 0.49 -9.71 -10.52
CA LEU A 360 -0.11 -8.62 -9.73
C LEU A 360 0.46 -7.24 -10.11
N LEU A 361 0.97 -7.11 -11.32
CA LEU A 361 1.41 -5.85 -11.93
C LEU A 361 2.54 -5.14 -11.15
N ALA A 362 3.36 -5.89 -10.42
CA ALA A 362 4.62 -5.36 -9.90
C ALA A 362 5.59 -5.17 -11.08
N PRO A 363 6.22 -3.98 -11.24
CA PRO A 363 7.17 -3.77 -12.32
C PRO A 363 8.37 -4.71 -12.20
N VAL A 364 8.56 -5.59 -13.18
CA VAL A 364 9.74 -6.45 -13.28
C VAL A 364 10.94 -5.57 -13.67
N LEU A 365 12.01 -5.62 -12.88
CA LEU A 365 13.18 -4.79 -13.09
C LEU A 365 14.13 -5.44 -14.10
N PRO A 366 14.32 -4.85 -15.31
CA PRO A 366 15.21 -5.41 -16.30
C PRO A 366 16.67 -5.25 -15.85
N ARG A 367 17.35 -6.37 -15.58
CA ARG A 367 18.77 -6.34 -15.20
C ARG A 367 19.67 -6.53 -16.42
N ARG A 368 20.64 -5.63 -16.57
CA ARG A 368 21.85 -5.90 -17.36
C ARG A 368 22.68 -6.92 -16.59
N ARG A 369 22.45 -8.20 -16.87
CA ARG A 369 23.21 -9.32 -16.30
C ARG A 369 24.42 -9.60 -17.19
N ALA A 370 25.62 -9.73 -16.61
CA ALA A 370 26.68 -10.43 -17.32
C ALA A 370 26.26 -11.91 -17.47
N ALA A 371 26.76 -12.62 -18.49
CA ALA A 371 26.42 -14.04 -18.69
C ALA A 371 26.81 -14.94 -17.49
N SER A 372 27.70 -14.45 -16.63
CA SER A 372 28.17 -15.10 -15.41
C SER A 372 27.42 -14.70 -14.13
N ASP A 373 26.55 -13.69 -14.17
CA ASP A 373 25.79 -13.25 -13.00
C ASP A 373 24.65 -14.26 -12.69
N ALA A 374 24.37 -14.50 -11.42
CA ALA A 374 23.28 -15.32 -10.95
C ALA A 374 21.94 -14.76 -11.47
N PRO A 375 21.02 -15.64 -11.91
CA PRO A 375 19.69 -15.22 -12.32
C PRO A 375 18.87 -14.81 -11.08
N LEU A 376 18.95 -13.52 -10.73
CA LEU A 376 18.20 -12.92 -9.63
C LEU A 376 17.02 -12.14 -10.16
N ASP A 377 15.82 -12.64 -9.86
CA ASP A 377 14.58 -11.99 -10.22
C ASP A 377 14.25 -10.91 -9.20
N ALA A 378 13.82 -9.76 -9.72
CA ALA A 378 13.56 -8.58 -8.92
C ALA A 378 12.38 -7.79 -9.46
N VAL A 379 11.65 -7.17 -8.53
CA VAL A 379 10.52 -6.28 -8.82
C VAL A 379 10.67 -4.98 -8.04
N ALA A 380 10.04 -3.92 -8.51
CA ALA A 380 9.93 -2.68 -7.76
C ALA A 380 8.75 -2.73 -6.79
N ALA A 381 8.99 -2.38 -5.52
CA ALA A 381 7.94 -1.98 -4.60
C ALA A 381 7.40 -0.58 -4.97
N PRO A 382 6.23 -0.16 -4.44
CA PRO A 382 5.61 1.13 -4.78
C PRO A 382 6.55 2.33 -4.55
N ASP A 383 7.28 2.34 -3.44
CA ASP A 383 8.26 3.36 -3.07
C ASP A 383 9.54 3.36 -3.93
N GLY A 384 9.63 2.44 -4.89
CA GLY A 384 10.79 2.25 -5.76
C GLY A 384 11.90 1.38 -5.17
N THR A 385 11.72 0.80 -3.97
CA THR A 385 12.67 -0.17 -3.41
C THR A 385 12.72 -1.41 -4.31
N GLU A 386 13.92 -1.85 -4.68
CA GLU A 386 14.07 -3.08 -5.47
C GLU A 386 14.00 -4.30 -4.53
N LEU A 387 13.08 -5.21 -4.78
CA LEU A 387 12.94 -6.46 -4.02
C LEU A 387 13.51 -7.62 -4.82
N PHE A 388 14.55 -8.26 -4.28
CA PHE A 388 15.18 -9.45 -4.85
C PHE A 388 14.63 -10.71 -4.19
N PHE A 389 14.23 -11.67 -5.01
CA PHE A 389 13.90 -13.00 -4.52
C PHE A 389 15.16 -13.86 -4.54
N CYS A 390 15.65 -14.20 -3.36
CA CYS A 390 16.93 -14.87 -3.17
C CYS A 390 16.75 -16.29 -2.63
N ALA A 391 17.74 -17.14 -2.86
CA ALA A 391 17.89 -18.40 -2.17
C ALA A 391 19.36 -18.54 -1.74
N THR A 392 19.65 -18.33 -0.45
CA THR A 392 20.99 -18.53 0.08
C THR A 392 21.22 -20.00 0.45
N ASP A 393 22.35 -20.55 0.00
CA ASP A 393 22.85 -21.89 0.36
C ASP A 393 21.87 -23.06 0.10
N ARG A 394 20.98 -22.90 -0.88
CA ARG A 394 20.10 -23.97 -1.38
C ARG A 394 20.68 -24.57 -2.65
N ALA A 395 21.21 -25.79 -2.56
CA ALA A 395 21.93 -26.44 -3.66
C ALA A 395 21.13 -26.57 -4.98
N GLU A 396 19.81 -26.68 -4.89
CA GLU A 396 18.90 -26.83 -6.04
C GLU A 396 18.55 -25.49 -6.71
N LEU A 397 18.93 -24.35 -6.11
CA LEU A 397 18.54 -23.01 -6.58
C LEU A 397 19.76 -22.12 -6.84
N PRO A 398 19.66 -21.14 -7.75
CA PRO A 398 20.72 -20.17 -7.98
C PRO A 398 21.02 -19.35 -6.72
N ASN A 399 22.27 -19.41 -6.25
CA ASN A 399 22.72 -18.62 -5.10
C ASN A 399 23.22 -17.25 -5.56
N TRP A 400 22.61 -16.18 -5.03
CA TRP A 400 22.99 -14.80 -5.31
C TRP A 400 24.44 -14.48 -4.92
N ARG A 401 25.03 -15.19 -3.95
CA ARG A 401 26.44 -15.02 -3.56
C ARG A 401 27.43 -15.43 -4.65
N ALA A 402 27.01 -16.16 -5.69
CA ALA A 402 27.89 -16.55 -6.79
C ALA A 402 28.49 -15.33 -7.53
N ASP A 403 27.82 -14.18 -7.46
CA ASP A 403 28.24 -12.91 -8.07
C ASP A 403 29.39 -12.21 -7.33
N PHE A 404 29.76 -12.73 -6.16
CA PHE A 404 30.76 -12.15 -5.27
C PHE A 404 32.02 -13.01 -5.21
N GLU A 405 33.16 -12.35 -5.02
CA GLU A 405 34.46 -12.94 -4.73
C GLU A 405 34.86 -12.56 -3.31
N ASP A 406 35.21 -13.57 -2.51
CA ASP A 406 35.61 -13.36 -1.12
C ASP A 406 36.90 -12.53 -1.06
N VAL A 407 36.92 -11.55 -0.15
CA VAL A 407 38.12 -10.76 0.12
C VAL A 407 38.82 -11.29 1.38
N PRO A 408 40.17 -11.32 1.41
CA PRO A 408 40.90 -11.74 2.60
C PRO A 408 40.54 -10.88 3.81
N HIS A 409 40.30 -11.51 4.97
CA HIS A 409 40.13 -10.79 6.22
C HIS A 409 41.41 -9.99 6.55
N GLU A 410 41.35 -8.67 6.48
CA GLU A 410 42.34 -7.79 7.11
C GLU A 410 42.12 -7.87 8.63
N ASN A 411 42.78 -8.84 9.28
CA ASN A 411 42.88 -8.84 10.72
C ASN A 411 43.64 -7.59 11.14
N GLY A 412 42.97 -6.66 11.83
CA GLY A 412 43.64 -5.64 12.63
C GLY A 412 44.68 -6.30 13.56
N PRO A 413 45.74 -5.58 13.95
CA PRO A 413 46.86 -6.17 14.68
C PRO A 413 46.40 -6.63 16.08
N GLY A 414 46.11 -7.92 16.23
CA GLY A 414 45.71 -8.54 17.50
C GLY A 414 44.97 -9.89 17.45
N GLY A 415 44.59 -10.41 16.27
CA GLY A 415 43.83 -11.66 16.17
C GLY A 415 44.69 -12.93 16.27
N VAL A 416 44.67 -13.61 17.42
CA VAL A 416 45.19 -14.97 17.60
C VAL A 416 44.40 -15.95 16.72
N ARG A 417 45.12 -16.78 15.94
CA ARG A 417 44.53 -17.88 15.16
C ARG A 417 43.85 -18.88 16.09
N GLY A 418 42.52 -18.92 16.09
CA GLY A 418 41.73 -19.99 16.71
C GLY A 418 41.59 -21.17 15.75
N SER A 419 42.15 -22.31 16.12
CA SER A 419 41.80 -23.62 15.56
C SER A 419 40.31 -23.93 15.77
N SER A 420 39.79 -24.82 14.93
CA SER A 420 38.40 -25.25 14.78
C SER A 420 37.78 -25.99 15.98
N ASP A 421 37.93 -25.48 17.20
CA ASP A 421 37.27 -25.99 18.40
C ASP A 421 36.44 -24.88 19.07
N GLY A 422 35.11 -24.97 18.91
CA GLY A 422 34.12 -24.24 19.69
C GLY A 422 34.06 -22.72 19.47
N VAL A 423 33.29 -22.29 18.47
CA VAL A 423 32.84 -20.89 18.37
C VAL A 423 31.96 -20.60 19.59
N ARG A 424 32.55 -20.01 20.63
CA ARG A 424 31.78 -19.26 21.62
C ARG A 424 31.23 -18.04 20.90
N GLU A 425 29.96 -18.07 20.51
CA GLU A 425 29.25 -16.87 20.06
C GLU A 425 29.51 -15.76 21.06
N SER A 426 30.12 -14.66 20.61
CA SER A 426 30.37 -13.54 21.51
C SER A 426 29.00 -12.96 21.90
N SER A 427 28.70 -12.87 23.20
CA SER A 427 27.36 -12.58 23.73
C SER A 427 26.73 -11.25 23.26
N GLY A 428 27.50 -10.35 22.64
CA GLY A 428 27.00 -9.08 22.05
C GLY A 428 27.31 -8.91 20.56
N GLY A 429 27.42 -9.99 19.78
CA GLY A 429 27.52 -9.92 18.32
C GLY A 429 26.15 -9.79 17.64
N VAL A 430 26.10 -9.15 16.48
CA VAL A 430 24.91 -9.15 15.62
C VAL A 430 24.65 -10.56 15.09
N ARG A 431 23.41 -11.02 15.22
CA ARG A 431 22.95 -12.33 14.73
C ARG A 431 22.43 -12.24 13.30
N GLY A 432 21.57 -11.28 13.03
CA GLY A 432 20.87 -11.12 11.76
C GLY A 432 20.10 -9.80 11.70
N ILE A 433 19.50 -9.51 10.55
CA ILE A 433 18.57 -8.37 10.42
C ILE A 433 17.25 -8.73 11.12
N ASP A 434 16.84 -7.93 12.11
CA ASP A 434 15.57 -8.11 12.85
C ASP A 434 14.38 -7.58 12.06
N HIS A 435 14.49 -6.35 11.57
CA HIS A 435 13.48 -5.71 10.76
C HIS A 435 14.07 -4.58 9.91
N LEU A 436 13.32 -4.16 8.90
CA LEU A 436 13.64 -3.02 8.05
C LEU A 436 12.56 -1.95 8.24
N ALA A 437 12.92 -0.68 8.23
CA ALA A 437 11.97 0.41 8.24
C ALA A 437 12.10 1.27 6.98
N LEU A 438 11.00 1.39 6.24
CA LEU A 438 10.93 2.06 4.95
C LEU A 438 10.04 3.30 5.06
N ALA A 439 10.60 4.45 4.71
CA ALA A 439 9.83 5.66 4.49
C ALA A 439 9.05 5.54 3.17
N GLN A 440 7.74 5.64 3.23
CA GLN A 440 6.85 5.56 2.08
C GLN A 440 6.51 6.96 1.56
N PRO A 441 6.46 7.16 0.24
CA PRO A 441 5.82 8.32 -0.34
C PRO A 441 4.39 8.43 0.17
N TRP A 442 3.98 9.66 0.51
CA TRP A 442 2.72 9.88 1.22
C TRP A 442 1.49 9.35 0.46
N HIS A 443 1.56 9.33 -0.86
CA HIS A 443 0.49 8.88 -1.75
C HIS A 443 0.49 7.38 -2.07
N GLN A 444 1.50 6.64 -1.60
CA GLN A 444 1.65 5.20 -1.83
C GLN A 444 1.57 4.39 -0.54
N PHE A 445 1.31 5.02 0.62
CA PHE A 445 1.33 4.35 1.91
C PHE A 445 0.35 3.16 1.99
N ASP A 446 -0.89 3.35 1.51
CA ASP A 446 -1.89 2.28 1.51
C ASP A 446 -1.65 1.25 0.38
N GLU A 447 -1.15 1.71 -0.78
CA GLU A 447 -0.66 0.81 -1.85
C GLU A 447 0.44 -0.11 -1.33
N ALA A 448 1.40 0.40 -0.55
CA ALA A 448 2.51 -0.38 -0.02
C ALA A 448 2.03 -1.52 0.86
N ALA A 449 1.04 -1.29 1.72
CA ALA A 449 0.45 -2.35 2.53
C ALA A 449 -0.25 -3.41 1.66
N LEU A 450 -1.02 -2.98 0.66
CA LEU A 450 -1.67 -3.89 -0.30
C LEU A 450 -0.62 -4.70 -1.08
N PHE A 451 0.45 -4.07 -1.54
CA PHE A 451 1.54 -4.71 -2.27
C PHE A 451 2.21 -5.80 -1.43
N HIS A 452 2.65 -5.49 -0.21
CA HIS A 452 3.34 -6.46 0.64
C HIS A 452 2.43 -7.64 1.02
N ARG A 453 1.13 -7.41 1.21
CA ARG A 453 0.17 -8.49 1.45
C ARG A 453 -0.10 -9.33 0.21
N SER A 454 -0.40 -8.68 -0.91
CA SER A 454 -0.83 -9.37 -2.13
C SER A 454 0.34 -10.06 -2.83
N VAL A 455 1.47 -9.40 -2.98
CA VAL A 455 2.64 -9.91 -3.72
C VAL A 455 3.47 -10.85 -2.86
N LEU A 456 3.81 -10.45 -1.63
CA LEU A 456 4.72 -11.21 -0.77
C LEU A 456 4.00 -12.15 0.21
N GLY A 457 2.67 -12.07 0.33
CA GLY A 457 1.92 -12.86 1.30
C GLY A 457 2.15 -12.46 2.76
N LEU A 458 2.62 -11.24 3.03
CA LEU A 458 2.83 -10.75 4.39
C LEU A 458 1.51 -10.25 5.03
N HIS A 459 1.44 -10.27 6.35
CA HIS A 459 0.29 -9.75 7.09
C HIS A 459 0.57 -8.32 7.54
N ALA A 460 -0.31 -7.39 7.17
CA ALA A 460 -0.28 -6.03 7.69
C ALA A 460 -0.88 -5.98 9.10
N GLN A 461 -0.18 -5.31 10.02
CA GLN A 461 -0.67 -4.97 11.35
C GLN A 461 -1.50 -3.69 11.30
N GLU A 462 -2.17 -3.37 12.40
CA GLU A 462 -2.86 -2.09 12.55
C GLU A 462 -1.89 -0.90 12.41
N SER A 463 -2.41 0.19 11.87
CA SER A 463 -1.65 1.43 11.78
C SER A 463 -1.52 2.08 13.16
N VAL A 464 -0.34 2.62 13.44
CA VAL A 464 -0.04 3.35 14.67
C VAL A 464 0.34 4.79 14.31
N ASP A 465 -0.25 5.74 15.01
CA ASP A 465 0.10 7.15 14.92
C ASP A 465 1.27 7.47 15.86
N VAL A 466 2.29 8.12 15.32
CA VAL A 466 3.53 8.48 16.01
C VAL A 466 3.69 9.99 15.98
N ALA A 467 3.77 10.62 17.16
CA ALA A 467 4.01 12.06 17.26
C ALA A 467 5.48 12.39 16.94
N ASP A 468 5.72 13.02 15.79
CA ASP A 468 6.98 13.72 15.47
C ASP A 468 6.88 15.19 15.93
N PRO A 469 7.97 15.84 16.35
CA PRO A 469 7.96 17.27 16.69
C PRO A 469 7.35 18.20 15.63
N TYR A 470 7.36 17.81 14.36
CA TYR A 470 6.83 18.58 13.24
C TYR A 470 5.53 18.01 12.64
N GLY A 471 4.94 16.98 13.23
CA GLY A 471 3.62 16.50 12.83
C GLY A 471 3.33 15.05 13.22
N LEU A 472 2.16 14.55 12.84
CA LEU A 472 1.80 13.15 13.08
C LEU A 472 2.30 12.27 11.93
N MET A 473 3.14 11.29 12.24
CA MET A 473 3.54 10.24 11.32
C MET A 473 2.63 9.02 11.48
N ARG A 474 2.38 8.30 10.40
CA ARG A 474 1.69 7.00 10.47
C ARG A 474 2.68 5.89 10.19
N SER A 475 2.59 4.80 10.93
CA SER A 475 3.39 3.60 10.71
C SER A 475 2.50 2.37 10.60
N ARG A 476 2.84 1.44 9.72
CA ARG A 476 2.15 0.16 9.53
C ARG A 476 3.20 -0.92 9.29
N ALA A 477 3.29 -1.90 10.17
CA ALA A 477 4.21 -3.02 10.00
C ALA A 477 3.58 -4.13 9.15
N VAL A 478 4.39 -4.79 8.32
CA VAL A 478 4.04 -6.02 7.61
C VAL A 478 4.99 -7.14 8.01
N THR A 479 4.46 -8.34 8.26
CA THR A 479 5.25 -9.47 8.77
C THR A 479 4.69 -10.83 8.36
N ASN A 480 5.53 -11.86 8.29
CA ASN A 480 5.10 -13.24 8.12
C ASN A 480 4.67 -13.86 9.48
N ALA A 481 4.11 -15.06 9.44
CA ALA A 481 3.48 -15.68 10.62
C ALA A 481 4.43 -15.96 11.80
N ASP A 482 5.70 -16.29 11.53
CA ASP A 482 6.71 -16.54 12.56
C ASP A 482 7.52 -15.29 12.95
N GLY A 483 7.33 -14.19 12.21
CA GLY A 483 8.02 -12.93 12.42
C GLY A 483 9.50 -12.91 12.00
N SER A 484 9.94 -13.84 11.14
CA SER A 484 11.29 -13.82 10.57
C SER A 484 11.50 -12.76 9.48
N VAL A 485 10.40 -12.25 8.90
CA VAL A 485 10.40 -11.09 8.00
C VAL A 485 9.52 -10.01 8.59
N ARG A 486 10.10 -8.81 8.77
CA ARG A 486 9.45 -7.66 9.39
C ARG A 486 9.83 -6.39 8.65
N ILE A 487 8.84 -5.66 8.14
CA ILE A 487 9.05 -4.39 7.46
C ILE A 487 8.09 -3.36 8.05
N ALA A 488 8.61 -2.30 8.64
CA ALA A 488 7.84 -1.17 9.15
C ALA A 488 7.73 -0.09 8.06
N LEU A 489 6.52 0.13 7.56
CA LEU A 489 6.24 1.15 6.55
C LEU A 489 5.82 2.43 7.28
N SER A 490 6.46 3.57 7.02
CA SER A 490 6.13 4.82 7.71
C SER A 490 5.96 5.97 6.74
N VAL A 491 5.01 6.87 7.01
CA VAL A 491 4.75 8.07 6.22
C VAL A 491 4.78 9.30 7.12
N GLY A 492 5.48 10.35 6.65
CA GLY A 492 5.59 11.64 7.34
C GLY A 492 4.29 12.46 7.28
N ALA A 493 4.26 13.54 8.06
CA ALA A 493 3.08 14.42 8.16
C ALA A 493 2.86 15.31 6.91
N ALA A 494 3.92 15.62 6.16
CA ALA A 494 3.85 16.53 5.02
C ALA A 494 4.44 15.92 3.74
N PRO A 495 3.83 16.14 2.56
CA PRO A 495 4.30 15.66 1.25
C PRO A 495 5.72 16.07 0.86
N SER A 496 6.23 17.17 1.40
CA SER A 496 7.51 17.79 1.02
C SER A 496 8.62 17.63 2.07
N ASP A 497 8.39 16.84 3.12
CA ASP A 497 9.36 16.71 4.20
C ASP A 497 10.44 15.66 3.89
N ASP A 498 11.34 16.02 2.98
CA ASP A 498 12.52 15.24 2.64
C ASP A 498 13.45 14.98 3.84
N THR A 499 13.27 15.71 4.95
CA THR A 499 14.12 15.64 6.14
C THR A 499 13.72 14.53 7.12
N VAL A 500 12.49 13.98 7.00
CA VAL A 500 11.92 12.97 7.91
C VAL A 500 11.90 11.55 7.30
N HIS A 501 12.52 11.35 6.12
CA HIS A 501 12.53 10.08 5.38
C HIS A 501 13.67 9.13 5.73
N ALA A 502 14.18 9.18 6.97
CA ALA A 502 15.24 8.28 7.37
C ALA A 502 14.72 6.84 7.48
N GLN A 503 15.35 5.93 6.74
CA GLN A 503 15.13 4.49 6.78
C GLN A 503 16.08 3.85 7.79
N HIS A 504 15.73 2.67 8.31
CA HIS A 504 16.66 1.97 9.20
C HIS A 504 16.70 0.46 9.01
N ILE A 505 17.86 -0.09 9.35
CA ILE A 505 18.12 -1.53 9.40
C ILE A 505 18.32 -1.89 10.87
N ALA A 506 17.42 -2.70 11.41
CA ALA A 506 17.52 -3.20 12.77
C ALA A 506 18.30 -4.53 12.80
N LEU A 507 19.21 -4.64 13.76
CA LEU A 507 20.17 -5.71 13.91
C LEU A 507 19.94 -6.40 15.24
N SER A 508 19.61 -7.69 15.19
CA SER A 508 19.34 -8.49 16.38
C SER A 508 20.63 -8.86 17.13
N THR A 509 20.60 -8.79 18.45
CA THR A 509 21.66 -9.24 19.37
C THR A 509 21.04 -10.01 20.55
N HIS A 510 21.85 -10.70 21.34
CA HIS A 510 21.45 -11.30 22.62
C HIS A 510 21.68 -10.38 23.82
N ASP A 511 22.55 -9.38 23.65
CA ASP A 511 22.92 -8.44 24.70
C ASP A 511 23.18 -7.08 24.06
N VAL A 512 22.16 -6.21 24.11
CA VAL A 512 22.24 -4.86 23.54
C VAL A 512 23.17 -3.95 24.34
N VAL A 513 23.35 -4.20 25.64
CA VAL A 513 24.29 -3.44 26.50
C VAL A 513 25.72 -3.70 26.05
N THR A 514 26.10 -4.98 25.88
CA THR A 514 27.43 -5.35 25.38
C THR A 514 27.64 -4.87 23.95
N ALA A 515 26.63 -4.98 23.08
CA ALA A 515 26.71 -4.50 21.70
C ALA A 515 26.91 -2.96 21.63
N ALA A 516 26.14 -2.19 22.40
CA ALA A 516 26.25 -0.73 22.44
C ALA A 516 27.60 -0.26 23.00
N ARG A 517 28.13 -0.93 24.03
CA ARG A 517 29.49 -0.66 24.57
C ARG A 517 30.56 -0.88 23.49
N ARG A 518 30.55 -2.03 22.82
CA ARG A 518 31.49 -2.33 21.74
C ARG A 518 31.41 -1.31 20.61
N PHE A 519 30.21 -0.92 20.22
CA PHE A 519 29.99 0.10 19.20
C PHE A 519 30.63 1.44 19.59
N ARG A 520 30.42 1.89 20.84
CA ARG A 520 31.03 3.13 21.36
C ARG A 520 32.55 3.02 21.47
N ASP A 521 33.07 1.90 21.96
CA ASP A 521 34.52 1.65 22.10
C ASP A 521 35.23 1.64 20.73
N ALA A 522 34.54 1.20 19.68
CA ALA A 522 34.99 1.27 18.29
C ALA A 522 34.86 2.66 17.66
N GLY A 523 34.47 3.69 18.43
CA GLY A 523 34.30 5.07 17.95
C GLY A 523 32.91 5.40 17.39
N GLY A 524 31.98 4.45 17.44
CA GLY A 524 30.59 4.64 17.06
C GLY A 524 29.85 5.63 17.95
N ARG A 525 28.83 6.28 17.38
CA ARG A 525 28.00 7.27 18.09
C ARG A 525 26.55 6.82 18.13
N VAL A 526 26.09 6.47 19.32
CA VAL A 526 24.67 6.24 19.61
C VAL A 526 23.90 7.57 19.57
N LEU A 527 22.60 7.49 19.28
CA LEU A 527 21.68 8.61 19.33
C LEU A 527 21.54 9.08 20.80
N PRO A 528 21.74 10.37 21.10
CA PRO A 528 21.64 10.85 22.47
C PRO A 528 20.18 10.94 22.90
N ILE A 529 19.79 10.10 23.86
CA ILE A 529 18.43 10.10 24.40
C ILE A 529 18.34 11.07 25.59
N PRO A 530 17.31 11.93 25.66
CA PRO A 530 17.12 12.88 26.76
C PRO A 530 17.07 12.21 28.15
N ALA A 531 17.67 12.85 29.16
CA ALA A 531 17.74 12.29 30.52
C ALA A 531 16.35 12.03 31.15
N ASN A 532 15.39 12.91 30.86
CA ASN A 532 14.01 12.81 31.35
C ASN A 532 13.25 11.57 30.85
N TYR A 533 13.66 10.97 29.72
CA TYR A 533 13.10 9.69 29.27
C TYR A 533 13.34 8.57 30.30
N TYR A 534 14.55 8.52 30.87
CA TYR A 534 14.90 7.53 31.88
C TYR A 534 14.18 7.79 33.19
N ASP A 535 13.96 9.05 33.54
CA ASP A 535 13.17 9.41 34.73
C ASP A 535 11.70 8.95 34.57
N ASP A 536 11.12 9.02 33.36
CA ASP A 536 9.81 8.44 33.04
C ASP A 536 9.83 6.89 33.12
N LEU A 537 10.86 6.24 32.57
CA LEU A 537 11.00 4.78 32.69
C LEU A 537 11.04 4.33 34.15
N ALA A 538 11.78 5.02 35.01
CA ALA A 538 11.87 4.72 36.44
C ALA A 538 10.50 4.82 37.15
N ALA A 539 9.60 5.67 36.66
CA ALA A 539 8.25 5.81 37.21
C ALA A 539 7.29 4.72 36.71
N ARG A 540 7.56 4.13 35.54
CA ARG A 540 6.67 3.16 34.86
C ARG A 540 7.05 1.71 35.10
N PHE A 541 8.34 1.43 35.32
CA PHE A 541 8.91 0.10 35.37
C PHE A 541 9.88 -0.05 36.53
N GLU A 542 10.03 -1.29 37.00
CA GLU A 542 11.05 -1.67 37.98
C GLU A 542 12.29 -2.17 37.24
N PHE A 543 13.46 -1.65 37.62
CA PHE A 543 14.76 -2.04 37.07
C PHE A 543 15.70 -2.48 38.19
N ALA A 544 16.69 -3.31 37.87
CA ALA A 544 17.73 -3.68 38.81
C ALA A 544 18.63 -2.47 39.14
N GLU A 545 19.30 -2.52 40.30
CA GLU A 545 20.22 -1.47 40.72
C GLU A 545 21.31 -1.22 39.67
N GLY A 546 21.45 0.03 39.21
CA GLY A 546 22.42 0.43 38.19
C GLY A 546 22.06 0.09 36.73
N GLU A 547 20.96 -0.63 36.48
CA GLU A 547 20.52 -1.00 35.13
C GLU A 547 20.10 0.23 34.32
N LEU A 548 19.24 1.07 34.89
CA LEU A 548 18.74 2.27 34.21
C LEU A 548 19.84 3.32 33.98
N ASP A 549 20.81 3.41 34.88
CA ASP A 549 22.00 4.26 34.68
C ASP A 549 22.84 3.76 33.50
N THR A 550 22.95 2.45 33.33
CA THR A 550 23.60 1.83 32.16
C THR A 550 22.83 2.16 30.88
N TYR A 551 21.49 2.09 30.89
CA TYR A 551 20.67 2.48 29.74
C TYR A 551 20.84 3.96 29.39
N ARG A 552 20.86 4.83 30.41
CA ARG A 552 21.11 6.27 30.25
C ARG A 552 22.45 6.55 29.61
N GLU A 553 23.50 5.86 30.05
CA GLU A 553 24.86 6.02 29.51
C GLU A 553 24.97 5.56 28.05
N LEU A 554 24.23 4.50 27.67
CA LEU A 554 24.32 3.86 26.36
C LEU A 554 23.25 4.31 25.36
N GLY A 555 22.31 5.18 25.76
CA GLY A 555 21.22 5.59 24.90
C GLY A 555 20.22 4.46 24.61
N ILE A 556 20.07 3.51 25.54
CA ILE A 556 19.18 2.35 25.38
C ILE A 556 17.76 2.74 25.77
N LEU A 557 16.86 2.58 24.82
CA LEU A 557 15.43 2.70 24.97
C LEU A 557 14.84 1.35 25.40
N TYR A 558 13.71 1.38 26.11
CA TYR A 558 13.03 0.20 26.65
C TYR A 558 11.54 0.23 26.32
N ASP A 559 10.97 -0.92 26.02
CA ASP A 559 9.53 -1.14 25.90
C ASP A 559 9.17 -2.54 26.44
N ARG A 560 7.91 -2.72 26.85
CA ARG A 560 7.40 -3.99 27.38
C ARG A 560 5.95 -4.19 26.98
N ASP A 561 5.66 -5.35 26.41
CA ASP A 561 4.30 -5.80 26.11
C ASP A 561 3.87 -6.94 27.06
N ALA A 562 2.70 -7.55 26.80
CA ALA A 562 2.20 -8.66 27.62
C ALA A 562 3.03 -9.95 27.49
N TYR A 563 3.93 -10.03 26.51
CA TYR A 563 4.66 -11.24 26.14
C TYR A 563 6.16 -11.16 26.43
N GLY A 564 6.73 -9.95 26.51
CA GLY A 564 8.15 -9.80 26.77
C GLY A 564 8.63 -8.35 26.76
N GLU A 565 9.94 -8.22 26.68
CA GLU A 565 10.67 -6.95 26.78
C GLU A 565 11.45 -6.66 25.51
N PHE A 566 11.63 -5.37 25.24
CA PHE A 566 12.32 -4.85 24.08
C PHE A 566 13.32 -3.80 24.53
N ARG A 567 14.59 -4.03 24.20
CA ARG A 567 15.68 -3.10 24.49
C ARG A 567 16.37 -2.77 23.19
N HIS A 568 16.54 -1.49 22.91
CA HIS A 568 17.09 -1.07 21.64
C HIS A 568 17.81 0.27 21.72
N CYS A 569 18.77 0.49 20.83
CA CYS A 569 19.42 1.79 20.68
C CYS A 569 19.71 2.08 19.21
N TYR A 570 19.70 3.37 18.87
CA TYR A 570 19.88 3.83 17.50
C TYR A 570 21.28 4.41 17.29
N THR A 571 21.84 4.22 16.08
CA THR A 571 23.01 4.97 15.64
C THR A 571 22.60 6.36 15.18
N ARG A 572 23.57 7.25 14.97
CA ARG A 572 23.33 8.47 14.19
C ARG A 572 23.05 8.14 12.72
N THR A 573 22.32 9.03 12.05
CA THR A 573 21.98 8.91 10.63
C THR A 573 23.17 9.26 9.74
N VAL A 574 23.38 8.45 8.70
CA VAL A 574 24.31 8.68 7.59
C VAL A 574 23.48 8.78 6.31
N GLY A 575 23.48 9.97 5.69
CA GLY A 575 22.55 10.27 4.61
C GLY A 575 21.10 10.18 5.10
N ARG A 576 20.35 9.22 4.57
CA ARG A 576 18.97 8.90 4.95
C ARG A 576 18.85 7.55 5.69
N VAL A 577 19.96 6.97 6.17
CA VAL A 577 19.94 5.64 6.81
C VAL A 577 20.58 5.68 8.20
N PHE A 578 19.98 4.99 9.16
CA PHE A 578 20.59 4.67 10.45
C PHE A 578 20.40 3.19 10.77
N PHE A 579 21.09 2.71 11.81
CA PHE A 579 20.96 1.34 12.28
C PHE A 579 20.37 1.33 13.69
N GLU A 580 19.73 0.22 14.02
CA GLU A 580 19.18 -0.06 15.34
C GLU A 580 19.78 -1.37 15.85
N LEU A 581 20.28 -1.38 17.09
CA LEU A 581 20.63 -2.63 17.78
C LEU A 581 19.44 -3.04 18.63
N VAL A 582 18.99 -4.28 18.46
CA VAL A 582 17.74 -4.78 19.04
C VAL A 582 17.99 -6.04 19.86
N GLN A 583 17.45 -6.07 21.07
CA GLN A 583 17.28 -7.26 21.88
C GLN A 583 15.79 -7.45 22.21
N ARG A 584 15.28 -8.63 21.85
CA ARG A 584 13.93 -9.10 22.17
C ARG A 584 14.05 -10.24 23.18
N ASP A 585 13.45 -10.07 24.35
CA ASP A 585 13.40 -11.10 25.38
C ASP A 585 11.98 -11.60 25.59
N GLY A 586 11.85 -12.88 25.96
CA GLY A 586 10.55 -13.54 26.07
C GLY A 586 9.85 -13.66 24.71
N GLY A 587 8.63 -13.14 24.61
CA GLY A 587 7.80 -13.21 23.41
C GLY A 587 7.47 -11.86 22.78
N TYR A 588 8.22 -10.79 23.04
CA TYR A 588 7.91 -9.44 22.55
C TYR A 588 7.83 -9.38 21.01
N ARG A 589 6.68 -8.92 20.48
CA ARG A 589 6.42 -8.91 19.03
C ARG A 589 6.40 -7.53 18.39
N GLY A 590 6.39 -6.46 19.18
CA GLY A 590 6.29 -5.07 18.71
C GLY A 590 7.57 -4.51 18.08
N TYR A 591 7.64 -3.19 17.95
CA TYR A 591 8.74 -2.45 17.32
C TYR A 591 9.25 -1.28 18.18
N GLY A 592 8.90 -1.24 19.47
CA GLY A 592 9.22 -0.10 20.33
C GLY A 592 8.52 1.18 19.89
N ALA A 593 7.29 1.11 19.36
CA ALA A 593 6.57 2.26 18.80
C ALA A 593 6.42 3.42 19.80
N GLN A 594 6.32 3.11 21.10
CA GLN A 594 6.27 4.12 22.18
C GLN A 594 7.55 4.96 22.27
N ASN A 595 8.68 4.44 21.80
CA ASN A 595 9.98 5.12 21.80
C ASN A 595 10.19 5.97 20.54
N ALA A 596 9.34 5.83 19.52
CA ALA A 596 9.50 6.55 18.26
C ALA A 596 9.44 8.08 18.40
N PRO A 597 8.55 8.70 19.21
CA PRO A 597 8.57 10.15 19.43
C PRO A 597 9.89 10.66 20.02
N VAL A 598 10.46 9.91 20.96
CA VAL A 598 11.74 10.24 21.61
C VAL A 598 12.89 10.12 20.62
N ARG A 599 12.92 9.04 19.83
CA ARG A 599 13.89 8.86 18.74
C ARG A 599 13.84 10.03 17.76
N LEU A 600 12.64 10.36 17.26
CA LEU A 600 12.45 11.41 16.26
C LEU A 600 12.93 12.76 16.78
N ALA A 601 12.55 13.15 18.00
CA ALA A 601 13.02 14.38 18.64
C ALA A 601 14.56 14.41 18.81
N ALA A 602 15.17 13.29 19.19
CA ALA A 602 16.61 13.19 19.31
C ALA A 602 17.33 13.28 17.95
N GLN A 603 16.76 12.71 16.89
CA GLN A 603 17.31 12.81 15.53
C GLN A 603 17.33 14.26 15.03
N HIS A 604 16.23 15.00 15.22
CA HIS A 604 16.14 16.42 14.86
C HIS A 604 17.16 17.30 15.58
N THR A 605 17.44 16.99 16.85
CA THR A 605 18.41 17.75 17.64
C THR A 605 19.85 17.56 17.13
N VAL A 606 20.16 16.38 16.59
CA VAL A 606 21.51 16.05 16.08
C VAL A 606 21.74 16.60 14.66
N THR A 607 20.69 16.70 13.84
CA THR A 607 20.77 17.23 12.47
C THR A 607 20.75 18.76 12.41
N GLY A 608 20.16 19.43 13.40
CA GLY A 608 20.08 20.90 13.48
C GLY A 608 21.29 21.60 14.11
N GLY A 609 22.39 20.88 14.40
CA GLY A 609 23.58 21.37 15.13
C GLY A 609 24.83 21.48 14.29
#